data_AF-Q8KRG2-F1
#
_entry.id   AF-Q8KRG2-F1
#
_cell.length_a   1.000
_cell.length_b   1.000
_cell.length_c   1.000
_cell.angle_alpha   90.00
_cell.angle_beta   90.00
_cell.angle_gamma   90.00
#
_symmetry.space_group_name_H-M   'P 1'
#
loop_
_entity.id
_entity.type
_entity.pdbx_description
1 polymer ?
#
loop_
_entity_poly.entity_id
_entity_poly.type
_entity_poly.pdbx_seq_one_letter_code
_entity_poly.pdbx_strand_id
1 'polypeptide(L)' 'QEAVVGALAAYVLPKFEQARSEIYIYDLAVSGEHRRQGIATALINLLKHEANALGAYVIYVQAD' A
#
# COMPACT_ATOMS: atom_id res chain seq x y z
N GLN A 1 -5.82 24.36 8.99
CA GLN A 1 -4.72 23.73 8.23
C GLN A 1 -5.10 22.29 7.98
N GLU A 2 -4.83 21.78 6.79
CA GLU A 2 -4.99 20.36 6.49
C GLU A 2 -3.82 19.59 7.10
N ALA A 3 -4.10 18.40 7.64
CA ALA A 3 -3.10 17.54 8.30
C ALA A 3 -3.16 16.14 7.71
N VAL A 4 -1.99 15.52 7.53
CA VAL A 4 -1.89 14.12 7.09
C VAL A 4 -2.23 13.21 8.28
N VAL A 5 -3.28 12.40 8.14
CA VAL A 5 -3.77 11.50 9.21
C VAL A 5 -3.49 10.02 8.94
N GLY A 6 -2.99 9.69 7.75
CA GLY A 6 -2.56 8.34 7.41
C GLY A 6 -1.60 8.33 6.21
N ALA A 7 -0.69 7.38 6.18
CA ALA A 7 0.31 7.23 5.15
C ALA A 7 0.62 5.75 4.90
N LEU A 8 0.99 5.43 3.66
CA LEU A 8 1.43 4.11 3.22
C LEU A 8 2.69 4.28 2.37
N ALA A 9 3.75 3.56 2.71
CA ALA A 9 4.96 3.45 1.89
C ALA A 9 5.09 2.02 1.34
N ALA A 10 5.32 1.90 0.03
CA ALA A 10 5.46 0.62 -0.63
C ALA A 10 6.48 0.70 -1.78
N TYR A 11 7.06 -0.45 -2.11
CA TYR A 11 7.99 -0.61 -3.23
C TYR A 11 7.34 -1.44 -4.33
N VAL A 12 7.55 -1.03 -5.57
CA VAL A 12 7.27 -1.86 -6.75
C VAL A 12 8.52 -2.67 -7.07
N LEU A 13 8.36 -3.98 -7.17
CA LEU A 13 9.43 -4.93 -7.40
C LEU A 13 9.22 -5.62 -8.76
N PRO A 14 9.85 -5.12 -9.84
CA PRO A 14 9.89 -5.82 -11.11
C PRO A 14 10.58 -7.16 -10.94
N LYS A 15 9.97 -8.23 -11.42
CA LYS A 15 10.45 -9.59 -11.24
C LYS A 15 11.40 -9.99 -12.35
N PHE A 16 12.45 -10.74 -11.98
CA PHE A 16 13.46 -11.22 -12.93
C PHE A 16 13.00 -12.50 -13.63
N GLU A 17 12.20 -13.33 -12.95
CA GLU A 17 11.77 -14.63 -13.46
C GLU A 17 10.66 -14.54 -14.52
N GLN A 18 9.88 -13.44 -14.50
CA GLN A 18 8.74 -13.21 -15.38
C GLN A 18 8.53 -11.70 -15.58
N ALA A 19 7.99 -11.29 -16.72
CA ALA A 19 7.62 -9.90 -17.01
C ALA A 19 6.37 -9.46 -16.22
N ARG A 20 6.52 -9.32 -14.91
CA ARG A 20 5.49 -8.92 -13.94
C ARG A 20 6.11 -8.12 -12.80
N SER A 21 5.27 -7.39 -12.07
CA SER A 21 5.68 -6.68 -10.86
C SER A 21 4.96 -7.19 -9.63
N GLU A 22 5.58 -7.00 -8.48
CA GLU A 22 4.97 -7.19 -7.15
C GLU A 22 5.01 -5.87 -6.39
N ILE A 23 4.13 -5.70 -5.41
CA ILE A 23 4.19 -4.56 -4.49
C ILE A 23 4.39 -5.05 -3.06
N TYR A 24 5.41 -4.52 -2.40
CA TYR A 24 5.70 -4.78 -1.01
C TYR A 24 5.39 -3.54 -0.17
N ILE A 25 4.41 -3.65 0.74
CA ILE A 25 4.12 -2.59 1.72
C ILE A 25 5.22 -2.63 2.79
N TYR A 26 5.93 -1.52 2.92
CA TYR A 26 6.98 -1.34 3.92
C TYR A 26 6.41 -0.78 5.22
N ASP A 27 5.66 0.33 5.11
CA ASP A 27 5.02 0.99 6.26
C ASP A 27 3.56 1.34 5.96
N LEU A 28 2.73 1.22 6.99
CA LEU A 28 1.35 1.69 6.99
C LEU A 28 1.02 2.25 8.38
N ALA A 29 0.69 3.54 8.45
CA ALA A 29 0.35 4.20 9.69
C ALA A 29 -0.91 5.06 9.56
N VAL A 30 -1.70 5.07 10.62
CA VAL A 30 -2.83 5.99 10.81
C VAL A 30 -2.67 6.64 12.18
N SER A 31 -2.80 7.97 12.20
CA SER A 31 -2.80 8.78 13.42
C SER A 31 -3.78 8.21 14.45
N GLY A 32 -3.39 8.14 15.72
CA GLY A 32 -4.12 7.44 16.78
C GLY A 32 -5.60 7.81 16.85
N GLU A 33 -5.88 9.12 16.82
CA GLU A 33 -7.23 9.71 16.88
C GLU A 33 -8.12 9.36 15.68
N HIS A 34 -7.53 8.88 14.58
CA HIS A 34 -8.22 8.58 13.32
C HIS A 34 -8.26 7.08 13.01
N ARG A 35 -7.76 6.24 13.92
CA ARG A 35 -7.81 4.77 13.77
C ARG A 35 -9.25 4.26 13.81
N ARG A 36 -9.47 3.05 13.27
CA ARG A 36 -10.77 2.34 13.25
C ARG A 36 -11.88 3.03 12.43
N GLN A 37 -11.54 4.04 11.63
CA GLN A 37 -12.44 4.73 10.71
C GLN A 37 -12.28 4.29 9.24
N GLY A 38 -11.55 3.19 8.99
CA GLY A 38 -11.35 2.65 7.64
C GLY A 38 -10.25 3.32 6.80
N ILE A 39 -9.49 4.27 7.35
CA ILE A 39 -8.41 4.98 6.62
C ILE A 39 -7.34 4.03 6.09
N ALA A 40 -6.85 3.09 6.89
CA ALA A 40 -5.87 2.10 6.46
C ALA A 40 -6.41 1.25 5.29
N THR A 41 -7.68 0.85 5.37
CA THR A 41 -8.37 0.12 4.29
C THR A 41 -8.47 0.97 3.02
N ALA A 42 -8.78 2.26 3.14
CA ALA A 42 -8.84 3.18 2.01
C ALA A 42 -7.47 3.36 1.35
N LEU A 43 -6.39 3.50 2.13
CA LEU A 43 -5.02 3.56 1.61
C LEU A 43 -4.62 2.28 0.86
N ILE A 44 -4.93 1.10 1.41
CA ILE A 44 -4.69 -0.18 0.75
C ILE A 44 -5.52 -0.32 -0.54
N ASN A 45 -6.78 0.14 -0.53
CA ASN A 45 -7.62 0.10 -1.73
C ASN A 45 -7.09 1.03 -2.82
N LEU A 46 -6.63 2.23 -2.46
CA LEU A 46 -5.94 3.11 -3.41
C LEU A 46 -4.71 2.42 -4.00
N LEU A 47 -3.89 1.77 -3.16
CA LEU A 47 -2.72 1.00 -3.64
C LEU A 47 -3.11 -0.14 -4.59
N LYS A 48 -4.24 -0.82 -4.37
CA LYS A 48 -4.76 -1.83 -5.32
C LYS A 48 -5.10 -1.22 -6.68
N HIS A 49 -5.65 0.00 -6.71
CA HIS A 49 -5.90 0.71 -7.96
C HIS A 49 -4.59 1.04 -8.68
N GLU A 50 -3.59 1.56 -7.97
CA GLU A 50 -2.25 1.81 -8.52
C GLU A 50 -1.57 0.52 -9.01
N ALA A 51 -1.71 -0.58 -8.27
CA ALA A 51 -1.16 -1.88 -8.63
C ALA A 51 -1.63 -2.35 -10.01
N ASN A 52 -2.91 -2.17 -10.32
CA ASN A 52 -3.46 -2.52 -11.63
C ASN A 52 -2.85 -1.66 -12.75
N ALA A 53 -2.67 -0.36 -12.50
CA ALA A 53 -2.03 0.53 -13.48
C ALA A 53 -0.55 0.20 -13.71
N LEU A 54 0.14 -0.30 -12.68
CA LEU A 54 1.54 -0.69 -12.71
C LEU A 54 1.78 -2.14 -13.18
N GLY A 55 0.72 -2.90 -13.50
CA GLY A 55 0.84 -4.32 -13.87
C GLY A 55 1.36 -5.20 -12.74
N ALA A 56 1.16 -4.79 -11.48
CA ALA A 56 1.56 -5.55 -10.31
C ALA A 56 0.48 -6.59 -9.97
N TYR A 57 0.86 -7.86 -9.89
CA TYR A 57 -0.11 -8.96 -9.76
C TYR A 57 -0.48 -9.28 -8.30
N VAL A 58 0.33 -8.81 -7.34
CA VAL A 58 0.11 -9.03 -5.92
C VAL A 58 0.67 -7.89 -5.09
N ILE A 59 -0.02 -7.57 -4.00
CA ILE A 59 0.45 -6.72 -2.90
C ILE A 59 0.62 -7.62 -1.68
N TYR A 60 1.75 -7.52 -0.99
CA TYR A 60 1.99 -8.21 0.28
C TYR A 60 2.67 -7.31 1.31
N VAL A 61 2.59 -7.73 2.56
CA VAL A 61 3.19 -7.06 3.73
C VAL A 61 3.71 -8.15 4.66
N GLN A 62 4.78 -7.87 5.41
CA GLN A 62 5.23 -8.76 6.47
C GLN A 62 4.26 -8.65 7.66
N ALA A 63 3.85 -9.79 8.20
CA ALA A 63 3.10 -9.86 9.44
C ALA A 63 3.89 -10.73 10.41
N ASP A 64 4.51 -10.09 11.39
CA ASP A 64 5.14 -10.69 12.57
C ASP A 64 4.36 -10.35 13.85
#